data_AF-A0A1J3FKP3-F1
#
_entry.id   AF-A0A1J3FKP3-F1
#
_cell.length_a   1.000
_cell.length_b   1.000
_cell.length_c   1.000
_cell.angle_alpha   90.00
_cell.angle_beta   90.00
_cell.angle_gamma   90.00
#
_symmetry.space_group_name_H-M   'P 1'
#
loop_
_entity.id
_entity.type
_entity.pdbx_description
1 polymer ?
#
loop_
_entity_poly.entity_id
_entity_poly.type
_entity_poly.pdbx_seq_one_letter_code
_entity_poly.pdbx_strand_id
1 'polypeptide(L)'
;DGATWFRARRNRTSKAITKMIQTQLPKAYETYSDMPQHLQDSWFRSFTQFYNWSPELTPLVRSEFDSQAAKLFSDQVYAWKQKYLQGKKPKNMNMDVFNGLIPHWNKPETKAISETNSKNRRSGNVMSTHNAGAKTIEAREEEMTIEAGGV
;
A
#
# COMPACT_ATOMS: atom_id res chain seq x y z
N ASP A 1 18.54 -6.28 16.04
CA ASP A 1 18.16 -5.57 14.79
C ASP A 1 16.63 -5.49 14.74
N GLY A 2 16.07 -4.30 14.86
CA GLY A 2 14.64 -4.07 15.11
C GLY A 2 13.75 -4.07 13.87
N ALA A 3 14.34 -4.14 12.67
CA ALA A 3 13.62 -4.06 11.39
C ALA A 3 13.27 -5.44 10.78
N THR A 4 13.86 -6.53 11.30
CA THR A 4 13.72 -7.88 10.73
C THR A 4 12.31 -8.43 10.89
N TRP A 5 11.60 -8.10 11.98
CA TRP A 5 10.24 -8.57 12.22
C TRP A 5 9.20 -7.91 11.28
N PHE A 6 9.40 -6.64 10.90
CA PHE A 6 8.49 -5.94 9.99
C PHE A 6 8.61 -6.50 8.56
N ARG A 7 9.82 -6.93 8.17
CA ARG A 7 10.09 -7.57 6.88
C ARG A 7 9.48 -8.97 6.80
N ALA A 8 9.65 -9.79 7.83
CA ALA A 8 8.99 -11.09 7.93
C ALA A 8 7.46 -10.94 7.77
N ARG A 9 6.85 -10.02 8.54
CA ARG A 9 5.39 -9.83 8.55
C ARG A 9 4.85 -8.90 7.47
N ARG A 10 5.67 -8.51 6.48
CA ARG A 10 5.33 -7.53 5.43
C ARG A 10 4.04 -7.88 4.67
N ASN A 11 3.78 -9.17 4.47
CA ASN A 11 2.56 -9.63 3.80
C ASN A 11 1.29 -9.39 4.63
N ARG A 12 1.33 -9.66 5.94
CA ARG A 12 0.20 -9.41 6.85
C ARG A 12 -0.04 -7.90 7.00
N THR A 13 1.03 -7.12 7.16
CA THR A 13 0.97 -5.66 7.20
C THR A 13 0.35 -5.11 5.93
N SER A 14 0.75 -5.60 4.75
CA SER A 14 0.21 -5.15 3.48
C SER A 14 -1.28 -5.46 3.34
N LYS A 15 -1.71 -6.67 3.72
CA LYS A 15 -3.14 -7.05 3.71
C LYS A 15 -3.98 -6.15 4.62
N ALA A 16 -3.48 -5.85 5.82
CA ALA A 16 -4.17 -4.98 6.78
C ALA A 16 -4.35 -3.56 6.21
N ILE A 17 -3.26 -2.98 5.68
CA ILE A 17 -3.28 -1.64 5.07
C ILE A 17 -4.21 -1.62 3.84
N THR A 18 -4.13 -2.60 2.94
CA THR A 18 -5.03 -2.66 1.77
C THR A 18 -6.50 -2.70 2.18
N LYS A 19 -6.83 -3.44 3.25
CA LYS A 19 -8.20 -3.46 3.79
C LYS A 19 -8.60 -2.09 4.32
N MET A 20 -7.73 -1.40 5.06
CA MET A 20 -8.00 -0.04 5.54
C MET A 20 -8.24 0.94 4.37
N ILE A 21 -7.41 0.89 3.32
CA ILE A 21 -7.58 1.71 2.11
C ILE A 21 -8.95 1.46 1.45
N GLN A 22 -9.40 0.20 1.43
CA GLN A 22 -10.66 -0.17 0.78
C GLN A 22 -11.90 0.21 1.60
N THR A 23 -11.82 0.18 2.94
CA THR A 23 -13.01 0.25 3.80
C THR A 23 -13.06 1.47 4.73
N GLN A 24 -11.94 2.12 5.01
CA GLN A 24 -11.85 3.15 6.06
C GLN A 24 -11.58 4.57 5.54
N LEU A 25 -11.61 4.77 4.22
CA LEU A 25 -11.50 6.12 3.66
C LEU A 25 -12.84 6.86 3.75
N PRO A 26 -12.93 7.98 4.48
CA PRO A 26 -14.16 8.76 4.57
C PRO A 26 -14.44 9.57 3.31
N LYS A 27 -13.39 9.89 2.54
CA LYS A 27 -13.47 10.61 1.26
C LYS A 27 -12.26 10.28 0.38
N ALA A 28 -12.27 10.81 -0.84
CA ALA A 28 -11.15 10.74 -1.75
C ALA A 28 -9.93 11.53 -1.23
N TYR A 29 -8.75 10.91 -1.31
CA TYR A 29 -7.46 11.54 -1.09
C TYR A 29 -6.53 11.13 -2.25
N GLU A 30 -5.76 12.08 -2.77
CA GLU A 30 -4.88 11.84 -3.93
C GLU A 30 -3.66 11.01 -3.51
N THR A 31 -3.09 11.33 -2.35
CA THR A 31 -1.97 10.62 -1.72
C THR A 31 -2.25 10.29 -0.26
N TYR A 32 -1.46 9.37 0.31
CA TYR A 32 -1.53 9.06 1.75
C TYR A 32 -1.23 10.30 2.62
N SER A 33 -0.29 11.15 2.20
CA SER A 33 0.08 12.36 2.94
C SER A 33 -1.03 13.42 2.97
N ASP A 34 -1.96 13.40 2.00
CA ASP A 34 -3.14 14.29 2.01
C ASP A 34 -4.19 13.86 3.05
N MET A 35 -4.07 12.64 3.57
CA MET A 35 -4.96 12.14 4.60
C MET A 35 -4.69 12.87 5.92
N PRO A 36 -5.72 13.35 6.63
CA PRO A 36 -5.57 13.93 7.95
C PRO A 36 -4.79 13.03 8.91
N GLN A 37 -3.90 13.63 9.70
CA GLN A 37 -3.03 12.93 10.64
C GLN A 37 -3.80 11.97 11.57
N HIS A 38 -4.98 12.38 12.06
CA HIS A 38 -5.79 11.54 12.95
C HIS A 38 -6.26 10.23 12.30
N LEU A 39 -6.47 10.20 10.97
CA LEU A 39 -6.82 8.97 10.26
C LEU A 39 -5.59 8.09 10.07
N GLN A 40 -4.43 8.66 9.72
CA GLN A 40 -3.17 7.93 9.67
C GLN A 40 -2.84 7.31 11.04
N ASP A 41 -3.05 8.06 12.12
CA ASP A 41 -2.89 7.58 13.50
C ASP A 41 -3.88 6.48 13.84
N SER A 42 -5.14 6.58 13.40
CA SER A 42 -6.15 5.53 13.58
C SER A 42 -5.78 4.23 12.85
N TRP A 43 -5.25 4.34 11.63
CA TRP A 43 -4.74 3.20 10.88
C TRP A 43 -3.55 2.56 11.58
N PHE A 44 -2.60 3.37 12.03
CA PHE A 44 -1.46 2.90 12.80
C PHE A 44 -1.91 2.19 14.09
N ARG A 45 -2.81 2.78 14.88
CA ARG A 45 -3.38 2.16 16.09
C ARG A 45 -4.06 0.83 15.80
N SER A 46 -4.83 0.75 14.71
CA SER A 46 -5.49 -0.50 14.30
C SER A 46 -4.47 -1.57 13.91
N PHE A 47 -3.36 -1.16 13.27
CA PHE A 47 -2.25 -2.04 12.97
C PHE A 47 -1.54 -2.51 14.24
N THR A 48 -1.25 -1.61 15.19
CA THR A 48 -0.49 -1.92 16.41
C THR A 48 -1.21 -2.88 17.36
N GLN A 49 -2.54 -3.05 17.26
CA GLN A 49 -3.33 -3.95 18.11
C GLN A 49 -2.87 -5.42 18.08
N PHE A 50 -2.23 -5.85 16.99
CA PHE A 50 -1.87 -7.27 16.78
C PHE A 50 -0.38 -7.56 16.99
N TYR A 51 0.39 -6.60 17.52
CA TYR A 51 1.83 -6.65 17.56
C TYR A 51 2.37 -6.04 18.85
N ASN A 52 3.47 -6.59 19.36
CA ASN A 52 4.16 -6.11 20.54
C ASN A 52 5.61 -5.76 20.17
N TRP A 53 6.12 -4.63 20.68
CA TRP A 53 7.52 -4.20 20.55
C TRP A 53 7.93 -3.32 21.74
N SER A 54 9.24 -3.14 21.96
CA SER A 54 9.75 -2.20 22.97
C SER A 54 9.32 -0.77 22.60
N PRO A 55 8.75 0.04 23.52
CA PRO A 55 8.28 1.39 23.24
C PRO A 55 9.30 2.29 22.51
N GLU A 56 10.60 2.07 22.75
CA GLU A 56 11.71 2.77 22.08
C GLU A 56 11.73 2.59 20.55
N LEU A 57 11.19 1.47 20.05
CA LEU A 57 11.11 1.19 18.62
C LEU A 57 9.90 1.86 17.96
N THR A 58 8.94 2.40 18.72
CA THR A 58 7.69 2.96 18.18
C THR A 58 7.90 3.97 17.04
N PRO A 59 8.87 4.92 17.11
CA PRO A 59 9.11 5.84 16.00
C PRO A 59 9.56 5.11 14.71
N LEU A 60 10.41 4.08 14.84
CA LEU A 60 10.87 3.28 13.72
C LEU A 60 9.71 2.48 13.10
N VAL A 61 8.89 1.83 13.93
CA VAL A 61 7.70 1.08 13.47
C VAL A 61 6.72 2.00 12.76
N ARG A 62 6.52 3.20 13.29
CA ARG A 62 5.66 4.20 12.68
C ARG A 62 6.17 4.63 11.30
N SER A 63 7.46 4.95 11.19
CA SER A 63 8.07 5.34 9.92
C SER A 63 7.96 4.24 8.85
N GLU A 64 8.22 2.98 9.22
CA GLU A 64 8.09 1.84 8.31
C GLU A 64 6.64 1.60 7.90
N PHE A 65 5.71 1.74 8.84
CA PHE A 65 4.27 1.67 8.55
C PHE A 65 3.85 2.74 7.55
N ASP A 66 4.19 4.01 7.79
CA ASP A 66 3.80 5.13 6.93
C ASP A 66 4.39 4.98 5.52
N SER A 67 5.66 4.56 5.42
CA SER A 67 6.30 4.27 4.13
C SER A 67 5.56 3.17 3.35
N GLN A 68 5.23 2.07 4.03
CA GLN A 68 4.49 0.96 3.43
C GLN A 68 3.05 1.38 3.07
N ALA A 69 2.39 2.18 3.91
CA ALA A 69 1.05 2.69 3.70
C ALA A 69 0.99 3.62 2.49
N ALA A 70 1.92 4.57 2.38
CA ALA A 70 2.02 5.47 1.23
C ALA A 70 2.22 4.72 -0.09
N LYS A 71 3.07 3.70 -0.09
CA LYS A 71 3.29 2.85 -1.27
C LYS A 71 2.01 2.12 -1.67
N LEU A 72 1.39 1.38 -0.75
CA LEU A 72 0.19 0.59 -1.02
C LEU A 72 -1.00 1.46 -1.41
N PHE A 73 -1.13 2.64 -0.79
CA PHE A 73 -2.15 3.62 -1.14
C PHE A 73 -1.99 4.05 -2.60
N SER A 74 -0.78 4.43 -2.99
CA SER A 74 -0.49 4.85 -4.37
C SER A 74 -0.75 3.74 -5.39
N ASP A 75 -0.29 2.51 -5.09
CA ASP A 75 -0.52 1.34 -5.94
C ASP A 75 -2.02 1.06 -6.11
N GLN A 76 -2.80 1.19 -5.03
CA GLN A 76 -4.24 0.96 -5.05
C GLN A 76 -5.00 2.04 -5.82
N VAL A 77 -4.69 3.33 -5.60
CA VAL A 77 -5.29 4.45 -6.36
C VAL A 77 -4.96 4.32 -7.84
N TYR A 78 -3.73 3.92 -8.19
CA TYR A 78 -3.35 3.63 -9.56
C TYR A 78 -4.18 2.47 -10.15
N ALA A 79 -4.33 1.35 -9.43
CA ALA A 79 -5.15 0.23 -9.88
C ALA A 79 -6.61 0.65 -10.14
N TRP A 80 -7.17 1.50 -9.29
CA TRP A 80 -8.51 2.07 -9.49
C TRP A 80 -8.57 2.98 -10.73
N LYS A 81 -7.57 3.84 -10.94
CA LYS A 81 -7.45 4.66 -12.14
C LYS A 81 -7.42 3.80 -13.41
N GLN A 82 -6.67 2.69 -13.40
CA GLN A 82 -6.62 1.78 -14.55
C GLN A 82 -7.98 1.13 -14.85
N LYS A 83 -8.76 0.77 -13.82
CA LYS A 83 -10.13 0.28 -14.01
C LYS A 83 -11.04 1.36 -14.58
N TYR A 84 -10.94 2.59 -14.06
CA TYR A 84 -11.67 3.75 -14.59
C TYR A 84 -11.41 3.96 -16.08
N LEU A 85 -10.14 3.95 -16.50
CA LEU A 85 -9.75 4.11 -17.91
C LEU A 85 -10.28 2.98 -18.82
N GLN A 86 -10.54 1.79 -18.26
CA GLN A 86 -11.18 0.67 -18.97
C GLN A 86 -12.72 0.73 -18.95
N GLY A 87 -13.32 1.79 -18.38
CA GLY A 87 -14.77 1.89 -18.16
C GLY A 87 -15.31 0.93 -17.11
N LYS A 88 -14.44 0.38 -16.23
CA LYS A 88 -14.79 -0.60 -15.20
C LYS A 88 -14.81 0.04 -13.81
N LYS A 89 -15.68 -0.47 -12.94
CA LYS A 89 -15.71 -0.11 -11.51
C LYS A 89 -14.86 -1.08 -10.69
N PRO A 90 -14.08 -0.61 -9.70
CA PRO A 90 -13.34 -1.48 -8.80
C PRO A 90 -14.28 -2.25 -7.85
N LYS A 91 -13.89 -3.48 -7.48
CA LYS A 91 -14.58 -4.29 -6.47
C LYS A 91 -14.12 -3.90 -5.07
N ASN A 92 -15.00 -4.04 -4.07
CA ASN A 92 -14.70 -3.83 -2.65
C ASN A 92 -14.12 -2.43 -2.35
N MET A 93 -14.76 -1.39 -2.89
CA MET A 93 -14.37 0.00 -2.68
C MET A 93 -15.60 0.84 -2.37
N ASN A 94 -15.46 1.82 -1.49
CA ASN A 94 -16.45 2.86 -1.34
C ASN A 94 -16.58 3.66 -2.66
N MET A 95 -17.76 3.61 -3.29
CA MET A 95 -18.01 4.28 -4.56
C MET A 95 -17.95 5.81 -4.46
N ASP A 96 -18.21 6.39 -3.30
CA ASP A 96 -18.11 7.85 -3.10
C ASP A 96 -16.65 8.30 -3.14
N VAL A 97 -15.76 7.52 -2.52
CA VAL A 97 -14.30 7.73 -2.59
C VAL A 97 -13.84 7.59 -4.04
N PHE A 98 -14.35 6.60 -4.77
CA PHE A 98 -14.01 6.39 -6.18
C PHE A 98 -14.44 7.58 -7.04
N ASN A 99 -15.69 8.02 -6.88
CA ASN A 99 -16.24 9.15 -7.62
C ASN A 99 -15.51 10.45 -7.29
N GLY A 100 -15.08 10.64 -6.03
CA GLY A 100 -14.27 11.79 -5.62
C GLY A 100 -12.88 11.84 -6.24
N LEU A 101 -12.32 10.71 -6.69
CA LEU A 101 -11.02 10.65 -7.37
C LEU A 101 -11.10 10.96 -8.88
N ILE A 102 -12.26 10.76 -9.51
CA ILE A 102 -12.45 10.96 -10.96
C ILE A 102 -12.11 12.39 -11.42
N PRO A 103 -12.56 13.47 -10.74
CA PRO A 103 -12.21 14.84 -11.13
C PRO A 103 -10.70 15.06 -11.18
N HIS A 104 -9.96 14.54 -10.20
CA HIS A 104 -8.50 14.64 -10.16
C HIS A 104 -7.85 13.92 -11.35
N TRP A 105 -8.28 12.70 -11.68
CA TRP A 105 -7.74 11.95 -12.83
C TRP A 105 -8.01 12.61 -14.18
N ASN A 106 -9.05 13.43 -14.28
CA ASN A 106 -9.40 14.14 -15.49
C ASN A 106 -8.69 15.50 -15.66
N LYS A 107 -8.03 16.02 -14.62
CA LYS A 107 -7.22 17.24 -14.72
C LYS A 107 -6.12 17.08 -15.78
N PRO A 108 -5.96 18.03 -16.71
CA PRO A 108 -4.97 17.93 -17.79
C PRO A 108 -3.54 17.94 -17.26
N GLU A 109 -3.26 18.71 -16.21
CA GLU A 109 -1.94 18.75 -15.55
C GLU A 109 -1.53 17.38 -14.99
N THR A 110 -2.46 16.70 -14.32
CA THR A 110 -2.24 15.34 -13.78
C THR A 110 -1.96 14.33 -14.90
N LYS A 111 -2.62 14.46 -16.06
CA LYS A 111 -2.37 13.61 -17.23
C LYS A 111 -0.96 13.85 -17.77
N ALA A 112 -0.58 15.11 -18.01
CA ALA A 112 0.73 15.48 -18.54
C ALA A 112 1.89 15.02 -17.63
N ILE A 113 1.78 15.22 -16.31
CA ILE A 113 2.80 14.75 -15.35
C ILE A 113 2.91 13.22 -15.40
N SER A 114 1.77 12.51 -15.45
CA SER A 114 1.77 11.05 -15.48
C SER A 114 2.37 10.48 -16.78
N GLU A 115 2.15 11.13 -17.92
CA GLU A 115 2.73 10.73 -19.21
C GLU A 115 4.25 10.94 -19.23
N THR A 116 4.73 12.10 -18.75
CA THR A 116 6.16 12.39 -18.61
C THR A 116 6.84 11.39 -17.69
N ASN A 117 6.26 11.13 -16.50
CA ASN A 117 6.81 10.16 -15.56
C ASN A 117 6.83 8.73 -16.12
N SER A 118 5.78 8.33 -16.85
CA SER A 118 5.73 7.03 -17.53
C SER A 118 6.80 6.92 -18.61
N LYS A 119 6.99 7.98 -19.43
CA LYS A 119 8.02 8.02 -20.47
C LYS A 119 9.43 7.91 -19.87
N ASN A 120 9.71 8.67 -18.81
CA ASN A 120 10.99 8.64 -18.10
C ASN A 120 11.30 7.27 -17.50
N ARG A 121 10.29 6.56 -16.97
CA ARG A 121 10.46 5.18 -16.46
C ARG A 121 10.74 4.18 -17.58
N ARG A 122 10.07 4.31 -18.74
CA ARG A 122 10.27 3.41 -19.89
C ARG A 122 11.62 3.63 -20.59
N SER A 123 12.17 4.84 -20.53
CA SER A 123 13.51 5.13 -21.06
C SER A 123 14.65 4.65 -20.17
N GLY A 124 14.36 4.21 -18.93
CA GLY A 124 15.35 3.59 -18.04
C GLY A 124 15.66 2.17 -18.51
N ASN A 125 16.83 2.00 -19.14
CA ASN A 125 17.32 0.72 -19.63
C ASN A 125 17.75 -0.18 -18.45
N VAL A 126 16.80 -0.77 -17.73
CA VAL A 126 17.06 -1.77 -16.69
C VAL A 126 16.11 -2.94 -16.93
N MET A 127 16.58 -3.92 -17.70
CA MET A 127 15.96 -5.25 -17.79
C MET A 127 15.97 -5.89 -16.40
N SER A 128 14.90 -5.68 -15.64
CA SER A 128 14.68 -6.38 -14.38
C SER A 128 14.12 -7.77 -14.70
N THR A 129 14.99 -8.75 -14.87
CA THR A 129 14.59 -10.16 -15.00
C THR A 129 13.95 -10.65 -13.69
N HIS A 130 12.66 -10.95 -13.73
CA HIS A 130 11.89 -11.35 -12.55
C HIS A 130 12.03 -12.86 -12.30
N ASN A 131 13.03 -13.26 -11.49
CA ASN A 131 13.33 -14.68 -11.21
C ASN A 131 12.63 -15.22 -9.94
N ALA A 132 12.00 -14.37 -9.14
CA ALA A 132 11.24 -14.81 -7.98
C ALA A 132 9.78 -15.06 -8.42
N GLY A 133 9.18 -16.19 -8.08
CA GLY A 133 7.75 -16.40 -8.28
C GLY A 133 6.91 -15.35 -7.51
N ALA A 134 5.58 -15.43 -7.63
CA ALA A 134 4.63 -14.50 -6.98
C ALA A 134 4.69 -14.46 -5.43
N LYS A 135 5.62 -15.19 -4.82
CA LYS A 135 5.80 -15.35 -3.38
C LYS A 135 7.28 -15.19 -3.05
N THR A 136 7.60 -14.33 -2.09
CA THR A 136 8.97 -14.17 -1.60
C THR A 136 9.45 -15.48 -0.95
N ILE A 137 10.75 -15.76 -1.01
CA ILE A 137 11.36 -16.94 -0.37
C ILE A 137 10.99 -16.96 1.11
N GLU A 138 11.07 -15.81 1.77
CA GLU A 138 10.71 -15.60 3.18
C GLU A 138 9.25 -15.97 3.48
N ALA A 139 8.30 -15.63 2.60
CA ALA A 139 6.90 -15.99 2.78
C ALA A 139 6.65 -17.50 2.62
N ARG A 140 7.52 -18.20 1.90
CA ARG A 140 7.52 -19.66 1.80
C ARG A 140 8.10 -20.29 3.06
N GLU A 141 9.11 -19.68 3.66
CA GLU A 141 9.69 -20.10 4.95
C GLU A 141 8.70 -19.93 6.11
N GLU A 142 7.90 -18.86 6.12
CA GLU A 142 6.82 -18.67 7.10
C GLU A 142 5.72 -19.75 6.99
N GLU A 143 5.31 -20.14 5.78
CA GLU A 143 4.34 -21.24 5.63
C GLU A 143 4.93 -22.57 6.10
N MET A 144 6.21 -22.86 5.78
CA MET A 144 6.86 -24.08 6.25
C MET A 144 7.01 -24.15 7.78
N THR A 145 7.22 -23.01 8.45
CA THR A 145 7.32 -22.95 9.93
C THR A 145 5.96 -23.06 10.62
N ILE A 146 4.89 -22.54 10.00
CA ILE A 146 3.50 -22.73 10.48
C ILE A 146 3.03 -24.18 10.25
N GLU A 147 3.33 -24.79 9.10
CA GLU A 147 2.95 -26.19 8.80
C GLU A 147 3.71 -27.22 9.64
N ALA A 148 4.90 -26.88 10.14
CA ALA A 148 5.69 -27.75 11.03
C ALA A 148 5.22 -27.74 12.50
N GLY A 149 4.12 -27.07 12.84
CA GLY A 149 3.50 -27.15 14.17
C GLY A 149 4.25 -26.40 15.29
N GLY A 150 4.91 -25.27 15.00
CA GLY A 150 5.75 -24.55 15.97
C GLY A 150 5.11 -23.32 16.63
N VAL A 151 4.90 -23.46 17.96
CA VAL A 151 4.64 -22.51 19.08
C VAL A 151 3.37 -21.66 19.13
#